data_AF-A0A392S0T4-F1
#
_entry.id   AF-A0A392S0T4-F1
#
_cell.length_a   1.000
_cell.length_b   1.000
_cell.length_c   1.000
_cell.angle_alpha   90.00
_cell.angle_beta   90.00
_cell.angle_gamma   90.00
#
_symmetry.space_group_name_H-M   'P 1'
#
loop_
_entity.id
_entity.type
_entity.pdbx_description
1 polymer ?
#
loop_
_entity_poly.entity_id
_entity_poly.type
_entity_poly.pdbx_seq_one_letter_code
_entity_poly.pdbx_strand_id
1 'polypeptide(L)' 'MGYFLHGLKSEIRGKVRSLAAMGEMNRTKLLHVTRAVEKETKGNGSNSYRGPNT' A
#
# COMPACT_ATOMS: atom_id res chain seq x y z
N MET A 1 5.55 -17.12 -3.56
CA MET A 1 4.86 -15.83 -3.31
C MET A 1 5.72 -14.79 -2.57
N GLY A 2 6.99 -15.06 -2.23
CA GLY A 2 7.84 -14.12 -1.48
C GLY A 2 8.49 -13.00 -2.30
N TYR A 3 8.56 -13.13 -3.62
CA TYR A 3 9.33 -12.20 -4.48
C TYR A 3 8.67 -10.84 -4.69
N PHE A 4 7.34 -10.77 -4.65
CA PHE A 4 6.59 -9.53 -4.85
C PHE A 4 6.80 -8.55 -3.68
N LEU A 5 6.91 -9.08 -2.46
CA LEU A 5 7.13 -8.31 -1.23
C LEU A 5 8.58 -7.82 -1.07
N HIS A 6 9.52 -8.31 -1.88
CA HIS A 6 10.93 -7.91 -1.82
C HIS A 6 11.18 -6.54 -2.46
N GLY A 7 10.43 -6.18 -3.51
CA GLY A 7 10.50 -4.86 -4.16
C GLY A 7 9.65 -3.78 -3.47
N LEU A 8 8.81 -4.17 -2.49
CA LEU A 8 7.93 -3.25 -1.77
C LEU A 8 8.64 -2.67 -0.55
N LYS A 9 8.48 -1.36 -0.36
CA LYS A 9 8.97 -0.65 0.83
C LYS A 9 8.47 -1.37 2.09
N SER A 10 9.33 -1.54 3.10
CA SER A 10 9.03 -2.32 4.31
C SER A 10 7.69 -1.93 4.97
N GLU A 11 7.35 -0.64 4.92
CA GLU A 11 6.08 -0.09 5.41
C GLU A 11 4.86 -0.63 4.64
N ILE A 12 4.92 -0.64 3.30
CA ILE A 12 3.86 -1.18 2.44
C ILE A 12 3.74 -2.69 2.65
N ARG A 13 4.88 -3.40 2.76
CA ARG A 13 4.93 -4.83 3.05
C ARG A 13 4.24 -5.16 4.38
N GLY A 14 4.52 -4.40 5.43
CA GLY A 14 3.91 -4.57 6.75
C GLY A 14 2.39 -4.42 6.69
N LYS A 15 1.91 -3.34 6.07
CA LYS A 15 0.47 -3.06 5.90
C LYS A 15 -0.25 -4.12 5.07
N VAL A 16 0.30 -4.50 3.91
CA VAL A 16 -0.28 -5.54 3.05
C VAL A 16 -0.32 -6.89 3.76
N ARG A 17 0.72 -7.24 4.52
CA ARG A 17 0.77 -8.49 5.31
C ARG A 17 -0.28 -8.49 6.43
N SER A 18 -0.49 -7.38 7.12
CA SER A 18 -1.55 -7.26 8.12
C SER A 18 -2.94 -7.40 7.49
N LEU A 19 -3.18 -6.75 6.34
CA LEU A 19 -4.42 -6.91 5.58
C LEU A 19 -4.61 -8.34 5.05
N ALA A 20 -3.50 -9.03 4.73
CA ALA A 20 -3.50 -10.43 4.33
C ALA A 20 -3.92 -11.37 5.46
N ALA A 21 -3.54 -11.03 6.69
CA ALA A 21 -3.87 -11.81 7.86
C ALA A 21 -5.34 -11.63 8.29
N MET A 22 -6.00 -10.55 7.86
CA MET A 22 -7.39 -10.25 8.22
C MET A 22 -8.44 -11.04 7.41
N GLY A 23 -8.05 -11.75 6.35
CA GLY A 23 -9.02 -12.53 5.58
C GLY A 23 -8.43 -13.25 4.37
N GLU A 24 -9.31 -13.98 3.67
CA GLU A 24 -8.92 -14.77 2.51
C GLU A 24 -8.47 -13.87 1.33
N MET A 25 -7.18 -13.94 1.02
CA MET A 25 -6.54 -13.14 -0.02
C MET A 25 -6.16 -13.97 -1.23
N ASN A 26 -6.85 -13.72 -2.35
CA ASN A 26 -6.43 -14.18 -3.67
C ASN A 26 -5.37 -13.21 -4.26
N ARG A 27 -4.53 -13.71 -5.19
CA ARG A 27 -3.47 -12.96 -5.86
C ARG A 27 -3.93 -11.60 -6.41
N THR A 28 -5.12 -11.54 -7.01
CA THR A 28 -5.72 -10.29 -7.51
C THR A 28 -6.04 -9.29 -6.40
N LYS A 29 -6.65 -9.75 -5.30
CA LYS A 29 -6.91 -8.92 -4.12
C LYS A 29 -5.60 -8.39 -3.53
N LEU A 30 -4.58 -9.22 -3.47
CA LEU A 30 -3.25 -8.87 -2.96
C LEU A 30 -2.61 -7.74 -3.80
N LEU A 31 -2.76 -7.79 -5.12
CA LEU A 31 -2.30 -6.73 -6.02
C LEU A 31 -3.08 -5.42 -5.83
N HIS A 32 -4.42 -5.50 -5.71
CA HIS A 32 -5.26 -4.32 -5.48
C HIS A 32 -4.93 -3.66 -4.14
N VAL A 33 -4.86 -4.46 -3.07
CA VAL A 33 -4.49 -4.01 -1.73
C VAL A 33 -3.10 -3.38 -1.76
N THR A 34 -2.12 -4.01 -2.41
CA THR A 34 -0.78 -3.45 -2.52
C THR A 34 -0.76 -2.11 -3.23
N ARG A 35 -1.47 -1.96 -4.36
CA ARG A 35 -1.58 -0.67 -5.06
C ARG A 35 -2.26 0.40 -4.21
N ALA A 36 -3.30 0.04 -3.46
CA ALA A 36 -3.99 0.95 -2.55
C ALA A 36 -3.06 1.40 -1.41
N VAL A 37 -2.35 0.46 -0.76
CA VAL A 37 -1.39 0.76 0.30
C VAL A 37 -0.20 1.57 -0.24
N GLU A 38 0.30 1.27 -1.43
CA GLU A 38 1.36 2.06 -2.08
C GLU A 38 0.88 3.50 -2.34
N LYS A 39 -0.34 3.70 -2.84
CA LYS A 39 -0.91 5.02 -3.07
C LYS A 39 -1.12 5.79 -1.76
N GLU A 40 -1.61 5.13 -0.71
CA GLU A 40 -1.75 5.72 0.63
C GLU A 40 -0.39 6.12 1.21
N THR A 41 0.58 5.21 1.16
CA THR A 41 1.92 5.42 1.73
C THR A 41 2.71 6.47 0.94
N LYS A 42 2.60 6.47 -0.39
CA LYS A 42 3.22 7.48 -1.26
C LYS A 42 2.52 8.85 -1.14
N GLY A 43 1.22 8.87 -0.85
CA GLY A 43 0.45 10.09 -0.59
C GLY A 43 0.69 10.69 0.80
N ASN A 44 1.18 9.91 1.77
CA ASN A 44 1.37 10.36 3.14
C ASN A 44 2.72 11.08 3.40
N GLY A 45 3.62 11.12 2.40
CA GLY A 45 4.90 11.83 2.50
C GLY A 45 4.84 13.33 2.13
N SER A 46 3.75 13.77 1.51
CA SER A 46 3.60 15.17 1.07
C SER A 46 2.17 15.46 0.61
N ASN A 47 1.17 15.19 1.45
CA ASN A 47 -0.09 15.91 1.31
C ASN A 47 0.01 17.20 2.12
N SER A 48 0.90 18.09 1.68
CA SER A 48 0.61 19.52 1.83
C SER A 48 -0.69 19.73 1.08
N TYR A 49 -1.78 19.82 1.82
CA TYR A 49 -3.00 20.46 1.39
C TYR A 49 -2.66 21.90 0.94
N ARG A 50 -2.06 22.05 -0.23
CA ARG A 50 -2.01 23.30 -0.97
C ARG A 50 -3.39 23.45 -1.59
N GLY A 51 -4.33 23.91 -0.77
CA GLY A 51 -5.53 24.54 -1.28
C GLY A 51 -5.12 25.64 -2.27
N PRO A 52 -5.88 25.84 -3.35
CA PRO A 52 -5.60 26.90 -4.30
C PRO A 52 -5.74 28.24 -3.56
N ASN A 53 -4.63 28.97 -3.46
CA ASN A 53 -4.65 30.35 -3.02
C ASN A 53 -4.56 31.22 -4.29
N THR A 54 -5.70 31.40 -4.96
CA THR A 54 -5.94 32.42 -6.01
C THR A 54 -7.40 32.82 -5.98
#